data_AF-A0A1E9BDZ5-F1
#
_entry.id   AF-A0A1E9BDZ5-F1
#
_cell.length_a   1.000
_cell.length_b   1.000
_cell.length_c   1.000
_cell.angle_alpha   90.00
_cell.angle_beta   90.00
_cell.angle_gamma   90.00
#
_symmetry.space_group_name_H-M   'P 1'
#
loop_
_entity.id
_entity.type
_entity.pdbx_description
1 polymer ?
#
loop_
_entity_poly.entity_id
_entity_poly.type
_entity_poly.pdbx_seq_one_letter_code
_entity_poly.pdbx_strand_id
1 'polypeptide(L)'
;MANYINIESLILDALTDAPVGFEINNKRYSIYPPTLGKKLLIDQLKRKLSINPECSKADPLEEALRVCNESKEIVLRILAYSTLQGKENVLNEKRIKERISVLSNLEPDELATLLLTTISDTTVSDLIKYFGIDRDNENRRKIAEVKKSNNTVAFGGHSIWGTLVDFACERYGWPFDYVMWEISYNNLLMLFNDRSDSVYLTDEERKKAHLKQVGTVINADDPANIAKIKAMHWD
;
A
#
# COMPACT_ATOMS: atom_id res chain seq x y z
N MET A 1 -5.31 -28.34 6.13
CA MET A 1 -4.37 -27.68 5.20
C MET A 1 -4.20 -26.25 5.68
N ALA A 2 -2.98 -25.85 6.07
CA ALA A 2 -2.72 -24.45 6.40
C ALA A 2 -2.97 -23.63 5.14
N ASN A 3 -3.93 -22.71 5.20
CA ASN A 3 -4.26 -21.81 4.10
C ASN A 3 -3.07 -20.83 3.97
N TYR A 4 -2.10 -21.17 3.12
CA TYR A 4 -0.98 -20.27 2.86
C TYR A 4 -1.55 -19.03 2.18
N ILE A 5 -1.53 -17.91 2.90
CA ILE A 5 -1.88 -16.61 2.34
C ILE A 5 -0.92 -16.35 1.18
N ASN A 6 -1.45 -16.25 -0.03
CA ASN A 6 -0.66 -15.88 -1.20
C ASN A 6 -0.43 -14.37 -1.18
N ILE A 7 0.69 -13.97 -0.56
CA ILE A 7 1.07 -12.56 -0.41
C ILE A 7 1.25 -11.87 -1.77
N GLU A 8 1.75 -12.57 -2.80
CA GLU A 8 1.90 -11.99 -4.14
C GLU A 8 0.55 -11.60 -4.74
N SER A 9 -0.48 -12.44 -4.56
CA SER A 9 -1.85 -12.12 -4.95
C SER A 9 -2.37 -10.90 -4.19
N LEU A 10 -2.18 -10.85 -2.86
CA LEU A 10 -2.62 -9.69 -2.07
C LEU A 10 -1.95 -8.40 -2.51
N ILE A 11 -0.66 -8.45 -2.88
CA ILE A 11 0.07 -7.29 -3.40
C ILE A 11 -0.55 -6.84 -4.73
N LEU A 12 -0.76 -7.77 -5.66
CA LEU A 12 -1.34 -7.48 -6.96
C LEU A 12 -2.76 -6.93 -6.82
N ASP A 13 -3.60 -7.57 -6.01
CA ASP A 13 -4.99 -7.17 -5.79
C ASP A 13 -5.07 -5.76 -5.20
N ALA A 14 -4.20 -5.44 -4.24
CA ALA A 14 -4.13 -4.11 -3.63
C ALA A 14 -3.57 -3.04 -4.57
N LEU A 15 -2.60 -3.37 -5.43
CA LEU A 15 -2.04 -2.41 -6.40
C LEU A 15 -2.98 -2.12 -7.57
N THR A 16 -3.82 -3.08 -7.93
CA THR A 16 -4.71 -3.00 -9.09
C THR A 16 -6.15 -2.65 -8.73
N ASP A 17 -6.42 -2.41 -7.44
CA ASP A 17 -7.78 -2.26 -6.90
C ASP A 17 -8.72 -3.40 -7.37
N ALA A 18 -8.22 -4.64 -7.35
CA ALA A 18 -8.93 -5.79 -7.88
C ALA A 18 -10.27 -6.01 -7.16
N PRO A 19 -11.40 -6.04 -7.90
CA PRO A 19 -12.71 -6.29 -7.30
C PRO A 19 -13.02 -7.79 -7.17
N VAL A 20 -13.81 -8.14 -6.16
CA VAL A 20 -14.40 -9.49 -6.03
C VAL A 20 -15.69 -9.56 -6.83
N GLY A 21 -15.71 -10.36 -7.90
CA GLY A 21 -16.88 -10.52 -8.77
C GLY A 21 -17.91 -11.53 -8.24
N PHE A 22 -19.19 -11.26 -8.48
CA PHE A 22 -20.31 -12.16 -8.19
C PHE A 22 -21.45 -11.92 -9.19
N GLU A 23 -22.45 -12.79 -9.23
CA GLU A 23 -23.58 -12.68 -10.16
C GLU A 23 -24.92 -12.66 -9.42
N ILE A 24 -25.87 -11.87 -9.91
CA ILE A 24 -27.27 -11.90 -9.48
C ILE A 24 -28.12 -11.91 -10.75
N ASN A 25 -28.98 -12.92 -10.91
CA ASN A 25 -29.88 -13.03 -12.07
C ASN A 25 -29.15 -12.88 -13.42
N ASN A 26 -28.03 -13.59 -13.60
CA ASN A 26 -27.16 -13.54 -14.79
C ASN A 26 -26.57 -12.15 -15.09
N LYS A 27 -26.57 -11.22 -14.14
CA LYS A 27 -25.86 -9.95 -14.23
C LYS A 27 -24.68 -9.95 -13.28
N ARG A 28 -23.52 -9.58 -13.81
CA ARG A 28 -22.27 -9.51 -13.05
C ARG A 28 -22.19 -8.22 -12.24
N TYR A 29 -21.75 -8.37 -11.00
CA TYR A 29 -21.49 -7.32 -10.04
C TYR A 29 -20.14 -7.56 -9.37
N SER A 30 -19.69 -6.55 -8.64
CA SER A 30 -18.36 -6.53 -8.05
C SER A 30 -18.40 -5.84 -6.70
N ILE A 31 -17.72 -6.40 -5.70
CA ILE A 31 -17.31 -5.70 -4.49
C ILE A 31 -15.97 -5.04 -4.80
N TYR A 32 -15.94 -3.71 -4.73
CA TYR A 32 -14.74 -2.93 -4.99
C TYR A 32 -13.98 -2.66 -3.69
N PRO A 33 -12.64 -2.58 -3.73
CA PRO A 33 -11.86 -2.05 -2.63
C PRO A 33 -12.40 -0.68 -2.18
N PRO A 34 -12.57 -0.46 -0.86
CA PRO A 34 -13.18 0.75 -0.37
C PRO A 34 -12.19 1.92 -0.45
N THR A 35 -12.55 2.98 -1.17
CA THR A 35 -11.87 4.27 -1.01
C THR A 35 -12.01 4.78 0.42
N LEU A 36 -11.16 5.72 0.86
CA LEU A 36 -11.24 6.31 2.20
C LEU A 36 -12.67 6.81 2.54
N GLY A 37 -13.32 7.50 1.60
CA GLY A 37 -14.69 7.98 1.79
C GLY A 37 -15.70 6.84 2.00
N LYS A 38 -15.63 5.77 1.20
CA LYS A 38 -16.48 4.59 1.38
C LYS A 38 -16.18 3.89 2.70
N LYS A 39 -14.91 3.75 3.06
CA LYS A 39 -14.47 3.11 4.31
C LYS A 39 -15.08 3.81 5.52
N LEU A 40 -15.05 5.14 5.57
CA LEU A 40 -15.67 5.92 6.65
C LEU A 40 -17.19 5.74 6.71
N LEU A 41 -17.88 5.73 5.56
CA LEU A 41 -19.33 5.49 5.48
C LEU A 41 -19.69 4.09 5.96
N ILE A 42 -18.95 3.07 5.50
CA ILE A 42 -19.14 1.68 5.87
C ILE A 42 -18.86 1.49 7.37
N ASP A 43 -17.77 2.05 7.91
CA ASP A 43 -17.41 1.90 9.31
C ASP A 43 -18.44 2.56 10.25
N GLN A 44 -19.09 3.65 9.82
CA GLN A 44 -20.23 4.23 10.54
C GLN A 44 -21.43 3.27 10.60
N LEU A 45 -21.72 2.55 9.52
CA LEU A 45 -22.79 1.56 9.49
C LEU A 45 -22.41 0.28 10.26
N LYS A 46 -21.16 -0.17 10.16
CA LYS A 46 -20.64 -1.32 10.92
C LYS A 46 -20.83 -1.14 12.42
N ARG A 47 -20.61 0.07 12.96
CA ARG A 47 -20.86 0.37 14.39
C ARG A 47 -22.31 0.24 14.82
N LYS A 48 -23.26 0.25 13.88
CA LYS A 48 -24.69 0.02 14.13
C LYS A 48 -25.08 -1.45 14.00
N LEU A 49 -24.20 -2.30 13.45
CA LEU A 49 -24.41 -3.74 13.45
C LEU A 49 -24.09 -4.25 14.85
N SER A 50 -25.01 -5.01 15.42
CA SER A 50 -24.83 -5.67 16.72
C SER A 50 -23.96 -6.93 16.59
N ILE A 51 -22.76 -6.83 16.00
CA ILE A 51 -21.87 -7.98 15.80
C ILE A 51 -21.34 -8.45 17.16
N ASN A 52 -21.57 -9.72 17.48
CA ASN A 52 -21.05 -10.38 18.66
C ASN A 52 -19.61 -10.85 18.40
N PRO A 53 -18.59 -10.29 19.08
CA PRO A 53 -17.19 -10.64 18.83
C PRO A 53 -16.84 -12.10 19.15
N GLU A 54 -17.53 -12.72 20.11
CA GLU A 54 -17.29 -14.11 20.50
C GLU A 54 -17.88 -15.05 19.43
N CYS A 55 -19.13 -14.81 19.02
CA CYS A 55 -19.75 -15.57 17.91
C CYS A 55 -18.99 -15.40 16.60
N SER A 56 -18.57 -14.17 16.27
CA SER A 56 -17.80 -13.87 15.06
C SER A 56 -16.44 -14.59 14.99
N LYS A 57 -15.87 -14.99 16.13
CA LYS A 57 -14.63 -15.79 16.17
C LYS A 57 -14.91 -17.29 16.08
N ALA A 58 -16.00 -17.74 16.70
CA ALA A 58 -16.36 -19.16 16.75
C ALA A 58 -16.97 -19.64 15.44
N ASP A 59 -17.96 -18.91 14.92
CA ASP A 59 -18.62 -19.17 13.63
C ASP A 59 -18.94 -17.84 12.92
N PRO A 60 -18.01 -17.35 12.08
CA PRO A 60 -18.20 -16.08 11.36
C PRO A 60 -19.40 -16.07 10.42
N LEU A 61 -19.77 -17.22 9.83
CA LEU A 61 -20.85 -17.31 8.85
C LEU A 61 -22.21 -17.28 9.55
N GLU A 62 -22.37 -18.03 10.64
CA GLU A 62 -23.58 -18.02 11.46
C GLU A 62 -23.85 -16.63 12.03
N GLU A 63 -22.80 -15.96 12.53
CA GLU A 63 -22.91 -14.60 13.03
C GLU A 63 -23.28 -13.60 11.92
N ALA A 64 -22.69 -13.74 10.73
CA ALA A 64 -23.05 -12.92 9.57
C ALA A 64 -24.52 -13.13 9.17
N LEU A 65 -25.01 -14.37 9.19
CA LEU A 65 -26.41 -14.70 8.91
C LEU A 65 -27.36 -14.05 9.91
N ARG A 66 -27.06 -14.16 11.21
CA ARG A 66 -27.84 -13.52 12.27
C ARG A 66 -27.93 -12.01 12.05
N VAL A 67 -26.80 -11.36 11.76
CA VAL A 67 -26.73 -9.92 11.48
C VAL A 67 -27.51 -9.55 10.20
N CYS A 68 -27.46 -10.37 9.16
CA CYS A 68 -28.25 -10.17 7.94
C CYS A 68 -29.76 -10.22 8.20
N ASN A 69 -30.20 -11.06 9.13
CA ASN A 69 -31.60 -11.18 9.51
C ASN A 69 -32.07 -10.02 10.42
N GLU A 70 -31.28 -9.67 11.44
CA GLU A 70 -31.66 -8.63 12.40
C GLU A 70 -31.52 -7.20 11.86
N SER A 71 -30.54 -6.96 10.99
CA SER A 71 -30.15 -5.63 10.52
C SER A 71 -30.08 -5.53 9.00
N LYS A 72 -31.01 -6.21 8.30
CA LYS A 72 -31.01 -6.35 6.83
C LYS A 72 -30.83 -5.03 6.09
N GLU A 73 -31.51 -3.96 6.50
CA GLU A 73 -31.40 -2.65 5.84
C GLU A 73 -29.98 -2.06 5.91
N ILE A 74 -29.32 -2.19 7.06
CA ILE A 74 -27.96 -1.69 7.28
C ILE A 74 -26.97 -2.53 6.46
N VAL A 75 -27.14 -3.85 6.46
CA VAL A 75 -26.32 -4.78 5.66
C VAL A 75 -26.42 -4.46 4.17
N LEU A 76 -27.64 -4.33 3.64
CA LEU A 76 -27.86 -3.98 2.24
C LEU A 76 -27.23 -2.64 1.87
N ARG A 77 -27.26 -1.66 2.79
CA ARG A 77 -26.61 -0.36 2.55
C ARG A 77 -25.09 -0.43 2.58
N ILE A 78 -24.50 -1.25 3.46
CA ILE A 78 -23.06 -1.54 3.46
C ILE A 78 -22.66 -2.16 2.12
N LEU A 79 -23.36 -3.22 1.70
CA LEU A 79 -23.10 -3.90 0.43
C LEU A 79 -23.31 -2.98 -0.79
N ALA A 80 -24.29 -2.08 -0.73
CA ALA A 80 -24.49 -1.08 -1.78
C ALA A 80 -23.29 -0.13 -1.91
N TYR A 81 -22.73 0.35 -0.80
CA TYR A 81 -21.50 1.18 -0.86
C TYR A 81 -20.30 0.40 -1.40
N SER A 82 -20.17 -0.88 -1.04
CA SER A 82 -19.08 -1.73 -1.52
C SER A 82 -19.20 -2.08 -3.00
N THR A 83 -20.42 -2.08 -3.56
CA THR A 83 -20.68 -2.49 -4.96
C THR A 83 -20.86 -1.34 -5.94
N LEU A 84 -20.88 -0.09 -5.44
CA LEU A 84 -20.88 1.12 -6.26
C LEU A 84 -19.46 1.65 -6.38
N GLN A 85 -19.04 2.05 -7.59
CA GLN A 85 -17.73 2.67 -7.85
C GLN A 85 -17.88 4.17 -8.06
N GLY A 86 -16.89 4.98 -7.70
CA GLY A 86 -16.94 6.43 -7.94
C GLY A 86 -17.74 7.21 -6.89
N LYS A 87 -17.33 8.45 -6.66
CA LYS A 87 -17.92 9.35 -5.65
C LYS A 87 -19.36 9.70 -6.00
N GLU A 88 -19.62 9.97 -7.27
CA GLU A 88 -20.92 10.32 -7.84
C GLU A 88 -21.98 9.24 -7.62
N ASN A 89 -21.58 7.96 -7.56
CA ASN A 89 -22.50 6.86 -7.32
C ASN A 89 -22.74 6.63 -5.84
N VAL A 90 -21.67 6.69 -5.05
CA VAL A 90 -21.72 6.48 -3.59
C VAL A 90 -22.47 7.60 -2.88
N LEU A 91 -22.51 8.83 -3.44
CA LEU A 91 -23.24 9.97 -2.86
C LEU A 91 -24.63 10.18 -3.46
N ASN A 92 -25.06 9.32 -4.39
CA ASN A 92 -26.37 9.45 -5.05
C ASN A 92 -27.38 8.47 -4.43
N GLU A 93 -28.30 9.01 -3.62
CA GLU A 93 -29.32 8.21 -2.92
C GLU A 93 -30.21 7.38 -3.85
N LYS A 94 -30.48 7.86 -5.07
CA LYS A 94 -31.24 7.08 -6.06
C LYS A 94 -30.46 5.85 -6.50
N ARG A 95 -29.18 5.99 -6.84
CA ARG A 95 -28.31 4.86 -7.23
C ARG A 95 -28.10 3.87 -6.08
N ILE A 96 -28.00 4.37 -4.84
CA ILE A 96 -27.93 3.52 -3.64
C ILE A 96 -29.20 2.68 -3.51
N LYS A 97 -30.39 3.29 -3.61
CA LYS A 97 -31.66 2.58 -3.49
C LYS A 97 -31.87 1.55 -4.61
N GLU A 98 -31.51 1.90 -5.85
CA GLU A 98 -31.53 0.96 -6.98
C GLU A 98 -30.61 -0.24 -6.70
N ARG A 99 -29.41 0.01 -6.18
CA ARG A 99 -28.47 -1.05 -5.81
C ARG A 99 -29.01 -1.93 -4.69
N ILE A 100 -29.59 -1.34 -3.64
CA ILE A 100 -30.23 -2.07 -2.53
C ILE A 100 -31.34 -2.96 -3.05
N SER A 101 -32.18 -2.47 -3.97
CA SER A 101 -33.27 -3.25 -4.58
C SER A 101 -32.78 -4.44 -5.41
N VAL A 102 -31.58 -4.36 -5.98
CA VAL A 102 -30.96 -5.51 -6.68
C VAL A 102 -30.47 -6.52 -5.65
N LEU A 103 -29.75 -6.05 -4.63
CA LEU A 103 -29.16 -6.89 -3.58
C LEU A 103 -30.21 -7.55 -2.68
N SER A 104 -31.40 -6.97 -2.54
CA SER A 104 -32.49 -7.53 -1.73
C SER A 104 -33.07 -8.83 -2.28
N ASN A 105 -32.75 -9.17 -3.55
CA ASN A 105 -33.17 -10.43 -4.19
C ASN A 105 -32.25 -11.61 -3.85
N LEU A 106 -31.14 -11.37 -3.14
CA LEU A 106 -30.24 -12.41 -2.68
C LEU A 106 -30.83 -13.16 -1.49
N GLU A 107 -30.52 -14.46 -1.43
CA GLU A 107 -30.84 -15.30 -0.27
C GLU A 107 -29.98 -14.91 0.95
N PRO A 108 -30.44 -15.21 2.18
CA PRO A 108 -29.70 -14.86 3.40
C PRO A 108 -28.26 -15.34 3.43
N ASP A 109 -27.99 -16.56 2.95
CA ASP A 109 -26.64 -17.15 2.89
C ASP A 109 -25.72 -16.39 1.93
N GLU A 110 -26.27 -15.92 0.81
CA GLU A 110 -25.53 -15.11 -0.18
C GLU A 110 -25.21 -13.74 0.41
N LEU A 111 -26.18 -13.09 1.08
CA LEU A 111 -25.96 -11.81 1.77
C LEU A 111 -24.90 -11.93 2.86
N ALA A 112 -24.94 -13.00 3.67
CA ALA A 112 -23.96 -13.26 4.72
C ALA A 112 -22.55 -13.44 4.14
N THR A 113 -22.43 -14.19 3.04
CA THR A 113 -21.16 -14.40 2.34
C THR A 113 -20.57 -13.10 1.80
N LEU A 114 -21.39 -12.26 1.15
CA LEU A 114 -20.95 -10.95 0.65
C LEU A 114 -20.60 -9.99 1.80
N LEU A 115 -21.36 -10.02 2.90
CA LEU A 115 -21.07 -9.22 4.08
C LEU A 115 -19.72 -9.62 4.67
N LEU A 116 -19.48 -10.92 4.88
CA LEU A 116 -18.22 -11.44 5.41
C LEU A 116 -17.04 -11.01 4.52
N THR A 117 -17.18 -11.15 3.21
CA THR A 117 -16.18 -10.70 2.23
C THR A 117 -15.88 -9.20 2.37
N THR A 118 -16.90 -8.39 2.64
CA THR A 118 -16.78 -6.93 2.80
C THR A 118 -16.16 -6.52 4.16
N ILE A 119 -16.45 -7.26 5.23
CA ILE A 119 -16.10 -6.84 6.59
C ILE A 119 -14.84 -7.48 7.13
N SER A 120 -14.46 -8.64 6.61
CA SER A 120 -13.32 -9.45 7.06
C SER A 120 -12.06 -9.27 6.22
N ASP A 121 -11.98 -8.21 5.42
CA ASP A 121 -10.78 -7.89 4.65
C ASP A 121 -9.60 -7.56 5.59
N THR A 122 -8.60 -8.45 5.61
CA THR A 122 -7.36 -8.32 6.40
C THR A 122 -6.16 -7.90 5.56
N THR A 123 -6.33 -7.64 4.26
CA THR A 123 -5.25 -7.42 3.29
C THR A 123 -4.19 -6.45 3.80
N VAL A 124 -4.60 -5.26 4.26
CA VAL A 124 -3.67 -4.22 4.76
C VAL A 124 -2.90 -4.70 5.99
N SER A 125 -3.56 -5.37 6.93
CA SER A 125 -2.90 -5.88 8.15
C SER A 125 -1.87 -6.96 7.82
N ASP A 126 -2.22 -7.86 6.90
CA ASP A 126 -1.34 -8.95 6.47
C ASP A 126 -0.12 -8.40 5.73
N LEU A 127 -0.31 -7.41 4.84
CA LEU A 127 0.80 -6.73 4.14
C LEU A 127 1.70 -5.95 5.11
N ILE A 128 1.13 -5.19 6.06
CA ILE A 128 1.90 -4.45 7.07
C ILE A 128 2.83 -5.39 7.84
N LYS A 129 2.30 -6.54 8.28
CA LYS A 129 3.06 -7.53 9.04
C LYS A 129 4.11 -8.23 8.17
N TYR A 130 3.75 -8.58 6.93
CA TYR A 130 4.65 -9.23 5.98
C TYR A 130 5.89 -8.37 5.68
N PHE A 131 5.69 -7.08 5.39
CA PHE A 131 6.78 -6.14 5.12
C PHE A 131 7.48 -5.61 6.38
N GLY A 132 7.07 -6.05 7.58
CA GLY A 132 7.66 -5.58 8.84
C GLY A 132 7.42 -4.11 9.16
N ILE A 133 6.40 -3.49 8.54
CA ILE A 133 6.04 -2.08 8.75
C ILE A 133 5.54 -1.85 10.17
N ASP A 134 4.92 -2.86 10.78
CA ASP A 134 4.54 -2.87 12.20
C ASP A 134 5.75 -2.67 13.12
N ARG A 135 6.87 -3.35 12.84
CA ARG A 135 8.12 -3.21 13.61
C ARG A 135 8.71 -1.81 13.46
N ASP A 136 8.69 -1.25 12.25
CA ASP A 136 9.12 0.13 12.01
C ASP A 136 8.26 1.13 12.78
N ASN A 137 6.94 0.94 12.79
CA ASN A 137 6.02 1.80 13.55
C ASN A 137 6.28 1.74 15.05
N GLU A 138 6.55 0.55 15.59
CA GLU A 138 6.91 0.36 17.00
C GLU A 138 8.26 1.02 17.33
N ASN A 139 9.26 0.85 16.47
CA ASN A 139 10.57 1.48 16.64
C ASN A 139 10.48 3.02 16.59
N ARG A 140 9.65 3.57 15.68
CA ARG A 140 9.38 5.02 15.61
C ARG A 140 8.81 5.55 16.92
N ARG A 141 7.85 4.85 17.54
CA ARG A 141 7.25 5.25 18.83
C ARG A 141 8.31 5.30 19.93
N LYS A 142 9.11 4.24 20.08
CA LYS A 142 10.20 4.17 21.08
C LYS A 142 11.23 5.28 20.88
N ILE A 143 11.62 5.55 19.63
CA ILE A 143 12.59 6.60 19.31
C ILE A 143 12.01 7.99 19.58
N ALA A 144 10.73 8.24 19.30
CA ALA A 144 10.07 9.51 19.57
C ALA A 144 10.08 9.88 21.06
N GLU A 145 10.00 8.90 21.97
CA GLU A 145 10.05 9.11 23.41
C GLU A 145 11.43 9.56 23.93
N VAL A 146 12.50 9.17 23.24
CA VAL A 146 13.89 9.40 23.69
C VAL A 146 14.68 10.38 22.82
N LYS A 147 14.07 10.87 21.73
CA LYS A 147 14.75 11.66 20.69
C LYS A 147 15.40 12.91 21.28
N LYS A 148 16.73 12.96 21.22
CA LYS A 148 17.57 14.16 21.39
C LYS A 148 18.17 14.51 20.02
N SER A 149 18.21 15.78 19.67
CA SER A 149 18.29 16.36 18.30
C SER A 149 19.46 15.97 17.38
N ASN A 150 20.34 15.05 17.76
CA ASN A 150 21.67 14.94 17.16
C ASN A 150 21.81 13.78 16.16
N ASN A 151 20.84 12.86 16.08
CA ASN A 151 20.90 11.67 15.22
C ASN A 151 19.64 11.48 14.37
N THR A 152 19.82 10.89 13.19
CA THR A 152 18.75 10.56 12.24
C THR A 152 18.64 9.04 12.10
N VAL A 153 17.41 8.53 12.11
CA VAL A 153 17.09 7.12 11.85
C VAL A 153 16.08 7.09 10.70
N ALA A 154 16.35 6.26 9.68
CA ALA A 154 15.47 6.06 8.53
C ALA A 154 14.53 4.86 8.77
N PHE A 155 13.35 4.91 8.18
CA PHE A 155 12.31 3.88 8.28
C PHE A 155 11.51 3.81 6.97
N GLY A 156 10.86 2.69 6.69
CA GLY A 156 10.11 2.47 5.45
C GLY A 156 10.98 1.94 4.30
N GLY A 157 10.39 1.87 3.10
CA GLY A 157 11.06 1.33 1.92
C GLY A 157 11.11 -0.21 1.84
N HIS A 158 10.28 -0.91 2.63
CA HIS A 158 10.24 -2.38 2.69
C HIS A 158 9.34 -3.03 1.63
N SER A 159 8.40 -2.28 1.07
CA SER A 159 7.37 -2.78 0.15
C SER A 159 7.46 -2.08 -1.20
N ILE A 160 6.87 -2.66 -2.25
CA ILE A 160 6.82 -2.04 -3.58
C ILE A 160 6.22 -0.62 -3.56
N TRP A 161 5.24 -0.37 -2.68
CA TRP A 161 4.71 0.96 -2.42
C TRP A 161 5.80 1.92 -1.95
N GLY A 162 6.58 1.55 -0.93
CA GLY A 162 7.63 2.43 -0.38
C GLY A 162 8.91 2.48 -1.20
N THR A 163 9.24 1.43 -1.96
CA THR A 163 10.51 1.34 -2.70
C THR A 163 10.39 1.94 -4.09
N LEU A 164 9.39 1.56 -4.87
CA LEU A 164 9.27 1.96 -6.29
C LEU A 164 8.22 3.03 -6.50
N VAL A 165 7.02 2.84 -5.95
CA VAL A 165 5.89 3.75 -6.20
C VAL A 165 6.16 5.10 -5.55
N ASP A 166 6.43 5.12 -4.24
CA ASP A 166 6.71 6.33 -3.46
C ASP A 166 7.92 7.07 -4.03
N PHE A 167 8.99 6.35 -4.37
CA PHE A 167 10.16 6.93 -5.05
C PHE A 167 9.79 7.69 -6.33
N ALA A 168 9.01 7.07 -7.22
CA ALA A 168 8.69 7.68 -8.50
C ALA A 168 7.74 8.88 -8.33
N CYS A 169 6.76 8.75 -7.43
CA CYS A 169 5.84 9.82 -7.09
C CYS A 169 6.57 11.02 -6.45
N GLU A 170 7.44 10.80 -5.47
CA GLU A 170 8.15 11.87 -4.78
C GLU A 170 9.22 12.54 -5.67
N ARG A 171 10.02 11.74 -6.38
CA ARG A 171 11.16 12.28 -7.16
C ARG A 171 10.73 12.93 -8.46
N TYR A 172 9.77 12.34 -9.17
CA TYR A 172 9.38 12.79 -10.50
C TYR A 172 8.01 13.48 -10.54
N GLY A 173 7.26 13.48 -9.44
CA GLY A 173 5.92 14.06 -9.38
C GLY A 173 4.90 13.31 -10.24
N TRP A 174 5.18 12.05 -10.58
CA TRP A 174 4.29 11.26 -11.42
C TRP A 174 3.05 10.80 -10.64
N PRO A 175 1.87 10.81 -11.27
CA PRO A 175 0.68 10.24 -10.63
C PRO A 175 0.84 8.72 -10.52
N PHE A 176 0.22 8.15 -9.49
CA PHE A 176 0.20 6.70 -9.25
C PHE A 176 -0.17 5.90 -10.51
N ASP A 177 -1.23 6.32 -11.21
CA ASP A 177 -1.69 5.65 -12.44
C ASP A 177 -0.61 5.59 -13.52
N TYR A 178 0.18 6.66 -13.69
CA TYR A 178 1.27 6.66 -14.67
C TYR A 178 2.36 5.65 -14.28
N VAL A 179 2.73 5.61 -12.99
CA VAL A 179 3.74 4.67 -12.47
C VAL A 179 3.28 3.22 -12.63
N MET A 180 1.99 2.96 -12.42
CA MET A 180 1.44 1.61 -12.49
C MET A 180 1.17 1.11 -13.91
N TRP A 181 0.72 1.99 -14.80
CA TRP A 181 0.11 1.56 -16.08
C TRP A 181 0.83 2.06 -17.32
N GLU A 182 1.51 3.21 -17.25
CA GLU A 182 2.02 3.90 -18.44
C GLU A 182 3.53 3.68 -18.65
N ILE A 183 4.32 3.68 -17.56
CA ILE A 183 5.77 3.43 -17.66
C ILE A 183 6.07 1.93 -17.66
N SER A 184 6.96 1.49 -18.56
CA SER A 184 7.45 0.11 -18.52
C SER A 184 8.26 -0.18 -17.25
N TYR A 185 8.10 -1.38 -16.71
CA TYR A 185 8.79 -1.82 -15.49
C TYR A 185 10.31 -1.69 -15.59
N ASN A 186 10.91 -2.04 -16.74
CA ASN A 186 12.35 -1.93 -16.96
C ASN A 186 12.84 -0.48 -16.85
N ASN A 187 12.12 0.47 -17.44
CA ASN A 187 12.50 1.89 -17.36
C ASN A 187 12.37 2.42 -15.93
N LEU A 188 11.30 2.04 -15.23
CA LEU A 188 11.10 2.41 -13.82
C LEU A 188 12.25 1.88 -12.95
N LEU A 189 12.66 0.63 -13.14
CA LEU A 189 13.79 0.05 -12.41
C LEU A 189 15.12 0.72 -12.74
N MET A 190 15.38 1.05 -14.00
CA MET A 190 16.61 1.77 -14.38
C MET A 190 16.66 3.15 -13.71
N LEU A 191 15.54 3.88 -13.69
CA LEU A 191 15.44 5.17 -13.00
C LEU A 191 15.63 5.05 -11.49
N PHE A 192 15.16 3.95 -10.88
CA PHE A 192 15.33 3.70 -9.45
C PHE A 192 16.78 3.36 -9.09
N ASN A 193 17.43 2.50 -9.89
CA ASN A 193 18.77 1.97 -9.60
C ASN A 193 19.90 2.92 -10.01
N ASP A 194 19.74 3.67 -11.10
CA ASP A 194 20.74 4.63 -11.60
C ASP A 194 20.47 6.07 -11.12
N ARG A 195 19.75 6.20 -10.00
CA ARG A 195 19.48 7.51 -9.41
C ARG A 195 20.78 8.12 -8.89
N SER A 196 21.00 9.39 -9.21
CA SER A 196 22.07 10.16 -8.56
C SER A 196 21.72 10.37 -7.09
N ASP A 197 22.60 9.90 -6.21
CA ASP A 197 22.54 10.08 -4.76
C ASP A 197 23.95 10.40 -4.22
N SER A 198 24.03 11.06 -3.08
CA SER A 198 25.30 11.45 -2.47
C SER A 198 25.29 11.17 -0.97
N VAL A 199 26.28 10.41 -0.50
CA VAL A 199 26.51 10.16 0.91
C VAL A 199 27.66 11.03 1.38
N TYR A 200 27.44 11.83 2.42
CA TYR A 200 28.51 12.57 3.06
C TYR A 200 29.39 11.60 3.85
N LEU A 201 30.70 11.65 3.60
CA LEU A 201 31.69 10.84 4.29
C LEU A 201 32.73 11.75 4.94
N THR A 202 33.08 11.43 6.17
CA THR A 202 34.30 11.97 6.79
C THR A 202 35.55 11.40 6.10
N ASP A 203 36.70 12.04 6.29
CA ASP A 203 37.97 11.57 5.72
C ASP A 203 38.34 10.16 6.19
N GLU A 204 38.01 9.80 7.43
CA GLU A 204 38.23 8.46 7.95
C GLU A 204 37.31 7.42 7.32
N GLU A 205 36.01 7.74 7.16
CA GLU A 205 35.04 6.85 6.51
C GLU A 205 35.40 6.65 5.04
N ARG A 206 35.83 7.71 4.35
CA ARG A 206 36.29 7.63 2.96
C ARG A 206 37.52 6.74 2.80
N LYS A 207 38.50 6.85 3.71
CA LYS A 207 39.68 5.98 3.75
C LYS A 207 39.31 4.51 4.01
N LYS A 208 38.41 4.26 4.97
CA LYS A 208 37.88 2.92 5.28
C LYS A 208 37.08 2.33 4.11
N ALA A 209 36.35 3.15 3.37
CA ALA A 209 35.59 2.74 2.19
C ALA A 209 36.47 2.53 0.94
N HIS A 210 37.79 2.72 1.04
CA HIS A 210 38.75 2.62 -0.08
C HIS A 210 38.37 3.46 -1.30
N LEU A 211 37.63 4.55 -1.11
CA LEU A 211 37.23 5.44 -2.19
C LEU A 211 38.42 6.30 -2.59
N LYS A 212 38.89 6.11 -3.83
CA LYS A 212 39.97 6.93 -4.39
C LYS A 212 39.60 8.41 -4.27
N GLN A 213 40.58 9.25 -3.93
CA GLN A 213 40.43 10.70 -4.08
C GLN A 213 40.05 10.96 -5.54
N VAL A 214 38.94 11.66 -5.77
CA VAL A 214 38.63 12.19 -7.09
C VAL A 214 39.66 13.29 -7.33
N GLY A 215 40.57 13.04 -8.26
CA GLY A 215 41.78 13.81 -8.45
C GLY A 215 43.01 12.99 -8.10
N THR A 216 43.82 12.69 -9.11
CA THR A 216 45.18 12.20 -8.91
C THR A 216 45.93 13.29 -8.15
N VAL A 217 46.08 13.16 -6.83
CA VAL A 217 47.00 14.02 -6.08
C VAL A 217 48.40 13.58 -6.47
N ILE A 218 48.93 14.24 -7.50
CA ILE A 218 50.28 14.03 -7.99
C ILE A 218 51.23 14.73 -7.00
N ASN A 219 52.18 14.00 -6.44
CA ASN A 219 53.22 14.59 -5.59
C ASN A 219 54.12 15.49 -6.44
N ALA A 220 54.06 16.80 -6.19
CA ALA A 220 54.82 17.81 -6.93
C ALA A 220 56.33 17.78 -6.64
N ASP A 221 56.76 17.15 -5.55
CA ASP A 221 58.18 17.02 -5.18
C ASP A 221 58.89 15.83 -5.84
N ASP A 222 58.15 14.98 -6.56
CA ASP A 222 58.71 13.89 -7.35
C ASP A 222 59.12 14.40 -8.76
N PRO A 223 60.42 14.35 -9.13
CA PRO A 223 60.90 14.82 -10.42
C PRO A 223 60.21 14.18 -11.63
N ALA A 224 59.75 12.92 -11.52
CA ALA A 224 59.05 12.21 -12.58
C ALA A 224 57.62 12.77 -12.82
N ASN A 225 57.02 13.33 -11.77
CA ASN A 225 55.70 13.94 -11.82
C ASN A 225 55.74 15.39 -12.31
N ILE A 226 56.80 16.14 -12.00
CA ILE A 226 57.06 17.47 -12.56
C ILE A 226 57.13 17.41 -14.09
N ALA A 227 57.76 16.37 -14.65
CA ALA A 227 57.82 16.17 -16.10
C ALA A 227 56.44 15.96 -16.72
N LYS A 228 55.55 15.21 -16.05
CA LYS A 228 54.14 15.02 -16.48
C LYS A 228 53.33 16.30 -16.40
N ILE A 229 53.49 17.10 -15.34
CA ILE A 229 52.77 18.38 -15.17
C ILE A 229 53.21 19.39 -16.24
N LYS A 230 54.51 19.47 -16.55
CA LYS A 230 55.05 20.34 -17.60
C LYS A 230 54.67 19.90 -19.02
N ALA A 231 54.36 18.63 -19.22
CA ALA A 231 53.92 18.08 -20.50
C ALA A 231 52.41 18.20 -20.73
N MET A 232 51.63 18.61 -19.71
CA MET A 232 50.22 18.93 -19.90
C MET A 232 50.11 20.30 -20.59
N HIS A 233 49.46 20.32 -21.75
CA HIS A 233 49.06 21.56 -22.40
C HIS A 233 47.81 22.11 -21.69
N TRP A 234 47.92 23.35 -21.23
CA TRP A 234 46.83 24.09 -20.59
C TRP A 234 46.37 25.16 -21.57
N ASP A 235 45.28 24.86 -22.29
CA ASP A 235 44.49 25.86 -23.01
C ASP A 235 43.39 26.42 -22.09
#